data_AF-A0A1S2LID2-F1
#
_entry.id   AF-A0A1S2LID2-F1
#
_cell.length_a   1.000
_cell.length_b   1.000
_cell.length_c   1.000
_cell.angle_alpha   90.00
_cell.angle_beta   90.00
_cell.angle_gamma   90.00
#
_symmetry.space_group_name_H-M   'P 1'
#
loop_
_entity.id
_entity.type
_entity.pdbx_description
1 polymer ?
#
loop_
_entity_poly.entity_id
_entity_poly.type
_entity_poly.pdbx_seq_one_letter_code
_entity_poly.pdbx_strand_id
1 'polypeptide(L)' 'MAKKTYAIQLLKMVKDSKKAISYEQAAKSLKASNPQLQDTTKNTLGIKNILERFVEIGTMSKTKAGNYK' A
#
# COMPACT_ATOMS: atom_id res chain seq x y z
N MET A 1 -20.45 -8.18 -0.99
CA MET A 1 -19.54 -7.08 -0.60
C MET A 1 -18.18 -7.68 -0.24
N ALA A 2 -17.05 -7.37 -0.91
CA ALA A 2 -15.65 -7.61 -0.41
C ALA A 2 -14.53 -7.53 -1.49
N LYS A 3 -14.55 -6.59 -2.45
CA LYS A 3 -13.37 -6.38 -3.35
C LYS A 3 -12.63 -5.05 -3.15
N LYS A 4 -13.16 -4.13 -2.31
CA LYS A 4 -12.55 -2.81 -2.03
C LYS A 4 -11.70 -2.73 -0.75
N THR A 5 -11.53 -3.82 0.00
CA THR A 5 -10.98 -3.78 1.38
C THR A 5 -9.48 -3.53 1.44
N TYR A 6 -8.64 -4.27 0.70
CA TYR A 6 -7.19 -4.17 0.85
C TYR A 6 -6.60 -2.85 0.34
N ALA A 7 -7.10 -2.32 -0.78
CA ALA A 7 -6.64 -1.03 -1.30
C ALA A 7 -7.00 0.13 -0.36
N ILE A 8 -8.21 0.12 0.21
CA ILE A 8 -8.65 1.15 1.18
C ILE A 8 -7.85 1.02 2.49
N GLN A 9 -7.64 -0.20 2.98
CA GLN A 9 -6.80 -0.44 4.17
C GLN A 9 -5.37 0.04 3.96
N LEU A 10 -4.80 -0.26 2.79
CA LEU A 10 -3.46 0.18 2.40
C LEU A 10 -3.38 1.70 2.36
N LEU A 11 -4.35 2.36 1.74
CA LEU A 11 -4.43 3.81 1.69
C LEU A 11 -4.51 4.41 3.11
N LYS A 12 -5.35 3.83 3.96
CA LYS A 12 -5.49 4.27 5.36
C LYS A 12 -4.18 4.10 6.12
N MET A 13 -3.50 2.96 5.98
CA MET A 13 -2.19 2.73 6.61
C MET A 13 -1.12 3.74 6.18
N VAL A 14 -1.09 4.10 4.90
CA VAL A 14 -0.12 5.11 4.42
C VAL A 14 -0.48 6.49 4.99
N LYS A 15 -1.76 6.89 4.96
CA LYS A 15 -2.22 8.19 5.46
C LYS A 15 -2.08 8.37 6.96
N ASP A 16 -2.31 7.30 7.72
CA ASP A 16 -2.16 7.29 9.19
C ASP A 16 -0.68 7.30 9.61
N SER A 17 0.25 6.95 8.69
CA SER A 17 1.68 6.99 8.96
C SER A 17 2.19 8.44 9.04
N LYS A 18 2.84 8.77 10.16
CA LYS A 18 3.51 10.07 10.35
C LYS A 18 4.68 10.31 9.40
N LYS A 19 5.24 9.24 8.83
CA LYS A 19 6.39 9.26 7.91
C LYS A 19 6.01 8.66 6.57
N ALA A 20 6.69 9.09 5.50
CA ALA A 20 6.56 8.43 4.21
C ALA A 20 7.06 6.98 4.33
N ILE A 21 6.30 6.02 3.80
CA ILE A 21 6.61 4.58 3.91
C ILE A 21 6.98 4.00 2.55
N SER A 22 7.87 3.00 2.53
CA SER A 22 8.17 2.29 1.29
C SER A 22 7.04 1.31 0.93
N TYR A 23 6.95 0.91 -0.33
CA TYR A 23 5.96 -0.10 -0.74
C TYR A 23 6.17 -1.45 -0.03
N GLU A 24 7.42 -1.79 0.31
CA GLU A 24 7.75 -3.02 1.05
C GLU A 24 7.22 -2.96 2.48
N GLN A 25 7.39 -1.83 3.17
CA GLN A 25 6.85 -1.62 4.51
C GLN A 25 5.32 -1.63 4.51
N ALA A 26 4.71 -0.94 3.54
CA ALA A 26 3.26 -0.94 3.36
C ALA A 26 2.73 -2.36 3.06
N ALA A 27 3.43 -3.12 2.21
CA ALA A 27 3.08 -4.50 1.90
C ALA A 27 3.20 -5.43 3.11
N LYS A 28 4.29 -5.30 3.88
CA LYS A 28 4.49 -6.07 5.12
C LYS A 28 3.36 -5.81 6.12
N SER A 29 2.99 -4.54 6.31
CA SER A 29 1.92 -4.15 7.24
C SER A 29 0.54 -4.63 6.78
N LEU A 30 0.27 -4.56 5.47
CA LEU A 30 -0.98 -5.04 4.89
C LEU A 30 -1.12 -6.55 5.02
N LYS A 31 -0.05 -7.32 4.76
CA LYS A 31 -0.02 -8.78 4.93
C LYS A 31 -0.16 -9.18 6.40
N ALA A 32 0.56 -8.51 7.30
CA ALA A 32 0.44 -8.75 8.73
C ALA A 32 -0.99 -8.54 9.26
N SER A 33 -1.70 -7.56 8.70
CA SER A 33 -3.10 -7.29 9.04
C SER A 33 -4.09 -8.22 8.34
N ASN A 34 -3.66 -8.95 7.30
CA ASN A 34 -4.51 -9.81 6.48
C ASN A 34 -3.79 -11.14 6.22
N PRO A 35 -3.88 -12.12 7.13
CA PRO A 35 -3.17 -13.41 7.03
C PRO A 35 -3.50 -14.22 5.76
N GLN A 36 -4.67 -13.95 5.17
CA GLN A 36 -5.12 -14.50 3.89
C GLN A 36 -4.36 -13.95 2.67
N LEU A 37 -3.63 -12.83 2.83
CA LEU A 37 -2.75 -12.30 1.80
C LEU A 37 -1.38 -12.98 1.91
N GLN A 38 -1.16 -14.01 1.09
CA GLN A 38 0.09 -14.75 1.09
C GLN A 38 1.30 -13.84 0.82
N ASP A 39 2.41 -14.12 1.50
CA ASP A 39 3.66 -13.40 1.27
C ASP A 39 4.35 -13.89 0.00
N THR A 40 3.87 -13.40 -1.15
CA THR A 40 4.43 -13.71 -2.46
C THR A 40 4.86 -12.44 -3.16
N THR A 41 5.87 -12.56 -4.04
CA THR A 41 6.35 -11.47 -4.90
C THR A 41 5.22 -10.88 -5.73
N LYS A 42 4.30 -11.72 -6.22
CA LYS A 42 3.12 -11.30 -6.98
C LYS A 42 2.23 -10.34 -6.17
N ASN A 43 1.97 -10.67 -4.90
CA ASN A 43 1.17 -9.81 -4.02
C ASN A 43 1.91 -8.52 -3.67
N THR A 44 3.22 -8.57 -3.43
CA THR A 44 4.04 -7.36 -3.21
C THR A 44 3.99 -6.41 -4.40
N LEU A 45 4.14 -6.92 -5.62
CA LEU A 45 4.01 -6.13 -6.85
C LEU A 45 2.59 -5.58 -7.04
N GLY A 46 1.56 -6.39 -6.73
CA GLY A 46 0.17 -5.92 -6.73
C GLY A 46 -0.05 -4.75 -5.78
N ILE A 47 0.52 -4.80 -4.57
CA ILE A 47 0.45 -3.72 -3.58
C ILE A 47 1.16 -2.47 -4.10
N LYS A 48 2.35 -2.62 -4.69
CA LYS A 48 3.06 -1.51 -5.33
C LYS A 48 2.18 -0.83 -6.39
N ASN A 49 1.59 -1.60 -7.30
CA ASN A 49 0.74 -1.05 -8.36
C ASN A 49 -0.49 -0.31 -7.81
N ILE A 50 -1.06 -0.78 -6.69
CA ILE A 50 -2.15 -0.06 -6.01
C ILE A 50 -1.66 1.30 -5.46
N LEU A 51 -0.48 1.33 -4.84
CA LEU A 51 0.11 2.58 -4.34
C LEU A 51 0.40 3.58 -5.46
N GLU A 52 1.00 3.11 -6.57
CA GLU A 52 1.25 3.96 -7.75
C GLU A 52 -0.06 4.49 -8.32
N ARG A 53 -1.11 3.66 -8.41
CA ARG A 53 -2.43 4.11 -8.86
C ARG A 53 -3.01 5.21 -7.96
N PHE A 54 -2.81 5.12 -6.64
CA PHE A 54 -3.23 6.20 -5.73
C PHE A 54 -2.45 7.50 -5.94
N VAL A 55 -1.19 7.41 -6.37
CA VAL A 55 -0.37 8.57 -6.75
C VAL A 55 -0.87 9.16 -8.06
N GLU A 56 -1.14 8.32 -9.07
CA GLU A 56 -1.66 8.74 -10.38
C GLU A 56 -3.00 9.48 -10.26
N ILE A 57 -3.90 9.03 -9.39
CA ILE A 57 -5.19 9.70 -9.15
C ILE A 57 -5.11 10.86 -8.14
N GLY A 58 -3.91 11.21 -7.67
CA GLY A 58 -3.68 12.33 -6.76
C GLY A 58 -4.18 12.13 -5.31
N THR A 59 -4.49 10.89 -4.91
CA THR A 59 -4.96 10.59 -3.54
C THR A 59 -3.80 10.47 -2.54
N MET A 60 -2.58 10.27 -3.05
CA MET A 60 -1.35 10.10 -2.30
C MET A 60 -0.18 10.71 -3.10
N SER A 61 0.92 11.03 -2.43
CA SER A 61 2.14 11.55 -3.05
C SER A 61 3.28 10.56 -2.92
N LYS A 62 4.15 10.54 -3.94
CA LYS A 62 5.40 9.79 -3.91
C LYS A 62 6.57 10.76 -3.75
N THR A 63 7.39 10.52 -2.74
CA THR A 63 8.61 11.28 -2.49
C THR A 63 9.68 10.96 -3.53
N LYS A 64 10.69 11.83 -3.68
CA LYS A 64 11.84 11.59 -4.58
C LYS A 64 12.59 10.29 -4.26
N ALA A 65 12.56 9.85 -3.01
CA ALA A 65 13.15 8.59 -2.56
C ALA A 65 12.29 7.35 -2.86
N GLY A 66 11.12 7.51 -3.48
CA GLY A 66 10.22 6.40 -3.82
C GLY A 66 9.29 5.94 -2.70
N ASN A 67 9.22 6.68 -1.59
CA ASN A 67 8.29 6.42 -0.47
C ASN A 67 6.95 7.15 -0.66
N TYR A 68 5.88 6.64 -0.08
CA TYR A 68 4.50 7.10 -0.25
C TYR A 68 4.00 7.84 0.99
N LYS A 69 3.25 8.93 0.79
CA LYS A 69 2.65 9.77 1.85
C LYS A 69 1.32 10.37 1.39
#